data_AF-A0A536UVP8-F1
#
_entry.id   AF-A0A536UVP8-F1
#
_cell.length_a   1.000
_cell.length_b   1.000
_cell.length_c   1.000
_cell.angle_alpha   90.00
_cell.angle_beta   90.00
_cell.angle_gamma   90.00
#
_symmetry.space_group_name_H-M   'P 1'
#
loop_
_entity.id
_entity.type
_entity.pdbx_description
1 polymer ?
#
loop_
_entity_poly.entity_id
_entity_poly.type
_entity_poly.pdbx_seq_one_letter_code
_entity_poly.pdbx_strand_id
1 'polypeptide(L)'
;MRELKALAARIEPAWVSDHLCWTGASGRNLHDLLPLPCTEAALRHLTARIAQVQDVLGRRLVLENVSSYVSFATDEMSEHAFIAELLRRSDCQLLLDVNNVYVSSVNHGFDATAYVDALPRERVMQIHLAGHEVQDGYLIDTHDHPVCDEVWSLYDYTLRCLGPKPTTIERDDHIPPLQALIDELGIARRIAAQASAPLELAA
;
A
#
# COMPACT_ATOMS: atom_id res chain seq x y z
N MET A 1 -9.67 18.70 8.59
CA MET A 1 -10.84 17.82 8.86
C MET A 1 -12.19 18.35 8.39
N ARG A 2 -12.63 19.59 8.67
CA ARG A 2 -13.97 20.08 8.22
C ARG A 2 -14.15 20.04 6.70
N GLU A 3 -13.15 20.49 5.96
CA GLU A 3 -13.19 20.51 4.48
C GLU A 3 -13.22 19.09 3.90
N LEU A 4 -12.37 18.19 4.39
CA LEU A 4 -12.39 16.78 3.98
C LEU A 4 -13.75 16.12 4.25
N LYS A 5 -14.37 16.38 5.41
CA LYS A 5 -15.72 15.89 5.72
C LYS A 5 -16.76 16.43 4.74
N ALA A 6 -16.72 17.73 4.43
CA ALA A 6 -17.63 18.34 3.47
C ALA A 6 -17.44 17.77 2.06
N LEU A 7 -16.19 17.53 1.65
CA LEU A 7 -15.88 16.89 0.37
C LEU A 7 -16.38 15.46 0.33
N ALA A 8 -16.12 14.66 1.36
CA ALA A 8 -16.58 13.28 1.45
C ALA A 8 -18.13 13.18 1.43
N ALA A 9 -18.82 14.11 2.09
CA ALA A 9 -20.29 14.18 2.05
C ALA A 9 -20.84 14.59 0.67
N ARG A 10 -20.09 15.40 -0.09
CA ARG A 10 -20.49 15.84 -1.44
C ARG A 10 -20.26 14.78 -2.50
N ILE A 11 -19.15 14.06 -2.41
CA ILE A 11 -18.71 13.09 -3.42
C ILE A 11 -19.24 11.68 -3.14
N GLU A 12 -19.54 11.38 -1.87
CA GLU A 12 -19.94 10.04 -1.41
C GLU A 12 -19.02 8.93 -1.95
N PRO A 13 -17.68 9.03 -1.74
CA PRO A 13 -16.75 8.09 -2.33
C PRO A 13 -16.94 6.68 -1.74
N ALA A 14 -16.51 5.64 -2.47
CA ALA A 14 -16.55 4.28 -1.95
C ALA A 14 -15.67 4.10 -0.70
N TRP A 15 -14.52 4.76 -0.67
CA TRP A 15 -13.63 4.86 0.48
C TRP A 15 -12.85 6.18 0.46
N VAL A 16 -12.19 6.50 1.59
CA VAL A 16 -11.24 7.60 1.72
C VAL A 16 -9.92 6.99 2.18
N SER A 17 -8.84 7.22 1.45
CA SER A 17 -7.50 6.74 1.79
C SER A 17 -6.56 7.85 2.23
N ASP A 18 -5.53 7.48 3.01
CA ASP A 18 -4.38 8.31 3.35
C ASP A 18 -3.17 7.41 3.67
N HIS A 19 -1.97 8.00 3.81
CA HIS A 19 -0.73 7.25 3.99
C HIS A 19 -0.38 6.99 5.46
N LEU A 20 0.21 5.82 5.73
CA LEU A 20 0.79 5.48 7.03
C LEU A 20 2.23 6.02 7.14
N CYS A 21 2.38 7.34 7.24
CA CYS A 21 3.70 7.97 7.24
C CYS A 21 3.80 9.19 8.17
N TRP A 22 4.98 9.79 8.19
CA TRP A 22 5.19 11.14 8.67
C TRP A 22 5.97 11.95 7.63
N THR A 23 5.58 13.21 7.43
CA THR A 23 6.13 14.09 6.39
C THR A 23 7.01 15.20 6.97
N GLY A 24 7.48 15.06 8.21
CA GLY A 24 8.33 16.07 8.82
C GLY A 24 8.40 16.03 10.35
N ALA A 25 9.48 16.61 10.89
CA ALA A 25 9.68 16.80 12.31
C ALA A 25 10.17 18.23 12.62
N SER A 26 9.80 18.72 13.81
CA SER A 26 10.29 20.01 14.35
C SER A 26 10.09 21.20 13.41
N GLY A 27 8.95 21.24 12.70
CA GLY A 27 8.59 22.33 11.78
C GLY A 27 9.28 22.30 10.42
N ARG A 28 10.05 21.23 10.12
CA ARG A 28 10.58 20.98 8.78
C ARG A 28 9.72 19.92 8.12
N ASN A 29 9.11 20.28 6.99
CA ASN A 29 8.44 19.32 6.13
C ASN A 29 9.49 18.67 5.23
N LEU A 30 9.42 17.35 5.11
CA LEU A 30 10.16 16.54 4.17
C LEU A 30 9.19 16.25 3.03
N HIS A 31 9.63 16.42 1.80
CA HIS A 31 8.82 16.16 0.60
C HIS A 31 8.71 14.66 0.31
N ASP A 32 8.68 13.84 1.35
CA ASP A 32 8.76 12.38 1.30
C ASP A 32 7.90 11.76 2.41
N LEU A 33 7.44 10.54 2.18
CA LEU A 33 6.56 9.78 3.08
C LEU A 33 7.40 8.82 3.90
N LEU A 34 7.91 9.29 5.05
CA LEU A 34 8.83 8.48 5.84
C LEU A 34 8.12 7.35 6.62
N PRO A 35 8.77 6.18 6.76
CA PRO A 35 8.22 5.07 7.52
C PRO A 35 8.18 5.38 9.01
N LEU A 36 7.24 4.73 9.71
CA LEU A 36 7.06 4.85 11.16
C LEU A 36 7.82 3.74 11.90
N PRO A 37 8.32 4.00 13.12
CA PRO A 37 8.89 2.94 13.94
C PRO A 37 7.80 1.92 14.32
N CYS A 38 8.09 0.65 14.06
CA CYS A 38 7.19 -0.49 14.27
C CYS A 38 7.15 -0.89 15.75
N THR A 39 6.55 -0.02 16.57
CA THR A 39 6.49 -0.14 18.04
C THR A 39 5.07 -0.17 18.56
N GLU A 40 4.88 -0.79 19.72
CA GLU A 40 3.62 -0.81 20.47
C GLU A 40 3.17 0.62 20.84
N ALA A 41 4.11 1.53 21.09
CA ALA A 41 3.82 2.95 21.29
C ALA A 41 3.23 3.63 20.04
N ALA A 42 3.81 3.38 18.86
CA ALA A 42 3.31 3.88 17.60
C ALA A 42 1.92 3.30 17.27
N LEU A 43 1.69 1.99 17.49
CA LEU A 43 0.38 1.37 17.32
C LEU A 43 -0.71 2.06 18.15
N ARG A 44 -0.46 2.31 19.44
CA ARG A 44 -1.42 3.02 20.30
C ARG A 44 -1.70 4.44 19.80
N HIS A 45 -0.66 5.14 19.37
CA HIS A 45 -0.80 6.49 18.85
C HIS A 45 -1.69 6.51 17.60
N LEU A 46 -1.36 5.68 16.60
CA LEU A 46 -2.06 5.60 15.33
C LEU A 46 -3.51 5.15 15.52
N THR A 47 -3.74 4.11 16.33
CA THR A 47 -5.09 3.61 16.60
C THR A 47 -6.00 4.73 17.11
N ALA A 48 -5.51 5.57 18.04
CA ALA A 48 -6.28 6.69 18.57
C ALA A 48 -6.51 7.84 17.57
N ARG A 49 -5.63 8.01 16.58
CA ARG A 49 -5.79 9.02 15.51
C ARG A 49 -6.73 8.54 14.42
N ILE A 50 -6.60 7.29 14.00
CA ILE A 50 -7.49 6.65 13.03
C ILE A 50 -8.93 6.67 13.55
N ALA A 51 -9.16 6.28 14.81
CA ALA A 51 -10.48 6.34 15.41
C ALA A 51 -11.12 7.74 15.31
N GLN A 52 -10.37 8.79 15.63
CA GLN A 52 -10.87 10.17 15.53
C GLN A 52 -11.21 10.58 14.09
N VAL A 53 -10.40 10.17 13.11
CA VAL A 53 -10.66 10.46 11.70
C VAL A 53 -11.93 9.73 11.25
N GLN A 54 -12.05 8.44 11.60
CA GLN A 54 -13.23 7.63 11.28
C GLN A 54 -14.51 8.19 11.93
N ASP A 55 -14.46 8.63 13.18
CA ASP A 55 -15.58 9.27 13.88
C ASP A 55 -16.04 10.55 13.17
N VAL A 56 -15.09 11.36 12.68
CA VAL A 56 -15.40 12.59 11.94
C VAL A 56 -16.00 12.28 10.57
N LEU A 57 -15.44 11.32 9.83
CA LEU A 57 -15.86 10.95 8.48
C LEU A 57 -17.10 10.03 8.45
N GLY A 58 -17.42 9.36 9.56
CA GLY A 58 -18.52 8.41 9.67
C GLY A 58 -18.32 7.14 8.84
N ARG A 59 -17.08 6.73 8.59
CA ARG A 59 -16.72 5.56 7.77
C ARG A 59 -15.34 5.02 8.14
N ARG A 60 -15.06 3.78 7.75
CA ARG A 60 -13.73 3.19 7.86
C ARG A 60 -12.76 3.95 6.95
N LEU A 61 -11.60 4.28 7.50
CA LEU A 61 -10.49 4.86 6.75
C LEU A 61 -9.75 3.73 6.05
N VAL A 62 -9.25 3.98 4.84
CA VAL A 62 -8.30 3.10 4.17
C VAL A 62 -6.90 3.69 4.39
N LEU A 63 -5.93 2.90 4.80
CA LEU A 63 -4.55 3.35 4.94
C LEU A 63 -3.68 2.68 3.90
N GLU A 64 -2.71 3.40 3.39
CA GLU A 64 -1.73 2.92 2.42
C GLU A 64 -0.37 2.68 3.09
N ASN A 65 0.25 1.54 2.77
CA ASN A 65 1.63 1.26 3.16
C ASN A 65 2.59 2.04 2.26
N VAL A 66 3.64 2.56 2.88
CA VAL A 66 4.70 3.31 2.18
C VAL A 66 5.94 2.44 2.01
N SER A 67 6.78 2.78 1.04
CA SER A 67 8.12 2.21 0.94
C SER A 67 8.97 2.62 2.16
N SER A 68 9.89 1.77 2.58
CA SER A 68 10.83 2.06 3.66
C SER A 68 12.28 1.91 3.20
N TYR A 69 13.10 2.90 3.61
CA TYR A 69 14.54 2.97 3.33
C TYR A 69 15.39 2.87 4.59
N VAL A 70 14.75 2.98 5.75
CA VAL A 70 15.38 2.95 7.06
C VAL A 70 14.54 2.09 8.00
N SER A 71 15.22 1.25 8.78
CA SER A 71 14.64 0.59 9.94
C SER A 71 15.09 1.29 11.22
N PHE A 72 14.30 1.17 12.27
CA PHE A 72 14.62 1.80 13.55
C PHE A 72 15.18 0.75 14.51
N ALA A 73 16.26 1.09 15.22
CA ALA A 73 16.83 0.21 16.25
C ALA A 73 15.83 -0.13 17.38
N THR A 74 14.75 0.65 17.49
CA THR A 74 13.69 0.47 18.47
C THR A 74 12.52 -0.36 17.94
N ASP A 75 12.55 -0.85 16.70
CA ASP A 75 11.45 -1.67 16.16
C ASP A 75 11.25 -2.92 17.00
N GLU A 76 9.99 -3.20 17.35
CA GLU A 76 9.59 -4.30 18.23
C GLU A 76 8.94 -5.46 17.42
N MET A 77 8.60 -5.20 16.16
CA MET A 77 7.96 -6.14 15.24
C MET A 77 8.30 -5.81 13.79
N SER A 78 8.05 -6.74 12.88
CA SER A 78 8.19 -6.50 11.44
C SER A 78 7.10 -5.54 10.92
N GLU A 79 7.35 -4.91 9.77
CA GLU A 79 6.41 -3.99 9.11
C GLU A 79 5.05 -4.66 8.84
N HIS A 80 5.04 -5.87 8.28
CA HIS A 80 3.80 -6.60 8.01
C HIS A 80 3.06 -6.99 9.30
N ALA A 81 3.77 -7.33 10.39
CA ALA A 81 3.13 -7.59 11.68
C ALA A 81 2.52 -6.31 12.27
N PHE A 82 3.22 -5.18 12.13
CA PHE A 82 2.75 -3.87 12.58
C PHE A 82 1.46 -3.48 11.85
N ILE A 83 1.42 -3.60 10.53
CA ILE A 83 0.24 -3.27 9.72
C ILE A 83 -0.93 -4.19 10.04
N ALA A 84 -0.70 -5.51 10.11
CA ALA A 84 -1.75 -6.46 10.46
C ALA A 84 -2.38 -6.14 11.83
N GLU A 85 -1.55 -5.79 12.81
CA GLU A 85 -2.02 -5.41 14.14
C GLU A 85 -2.73 -4.05 14.16
N LEU A 86 -2.26 -3.07 13.37
CA LEU A 86 -2.92 -1.77 13.22
C LEU A 86 -4.33 -1.91 12.63
N LEU A 87 -4.47 -2.69 11.56
CA LEU A 87 -5.76 -2.98 10.92
C LEU A 87 -6.73 -3.62 11.92
N ARG A 88 -6.23 -4.55 12.75
CA ARG A 88 -7.02 -5.22 13.78
C ARG A 88 -7.47 -4.28 14.89
N ARG A 89 -6.58 -3.41 15.39
CA ARG A 89 -6.86 -2.52 16.54
C ARG A 89 -7.71 -1.31 16.20
N SER A 90 -7.59 -0.78 14.98
CA SER A 90 -8.22 0.48 14.59
C SER A 90 -9.50 0.32 13.76
N ASP A 91 -9.82 -0.92 13.36
CA ASP A 91 -10.91 -1.26 12.44
C ASP A 91 -10.84 -0.53 11.09
N CYS A 92 -9.66 -0.01 10.71
CA CYS A 92 -9.44 0.53 9.38
C CYS A 92 -9.26 -0.57 8.33
N GLN A 93 -9.01 -0.14 7.10
CA GLN A 93 -8.78 -0.98 5.94
C GLN A 93 -7.43 -0.62 5.30
N LEU A 94 -6.97 -1.47 4.38
CA LEU A 94 -5.68 -1.31 3.71
C LEU A 94 -5.87 -1.07 2.21
N LEU A 95 -5.19 -0.07 1.70
CA LEU A 95 -4.78 0.04 0.31
C LEU A 95 -3.36 -0.53 0.27
N LEU A 96 -3.18 -1.64 -0.44
CA LEU A 96 -1.90 -2.32 -0.50
C LEU A 96 -1.15 -1.85 -1.73
N ASP A 97 -0.14 -1.02 -1.54
CA ASP A 97 0.81 -0.75 -2.60
C ASP A 97 1.83 -1.90 -2.68
N VAL A 98 1.76 -2.65 -3.77
CA VAL A 98 2.62 -3.83 -4.01
C VAL A 98 4.03 -3.42 -4.44
N ASN A 99 4.18 -2.26 -5.10
CA ASN A 99 5.49 -1.71 -5.41
C ASN A 99 6.24 -1.38 -4.11
N ASN A 100 5.55 -0.77 -3.14
CA ASN A 100 6.13 -0.43 -1.84
C ASN A 100 6.55 -1.65 -1.05
N VAL A 101 5.75 -2.72 -1.07
CA VAL A 101 6.16 -4.00 -0.48
C VAL A 101 7.44 -4.52 -1.14
N TYR A 102 7.50 -4.49 -2.47
CA TYR A 102 8.68 -4.97 -3.20
C TYR A 102 9.93 -4.12 -2.92
N VAL A 103 9.83 -2.79 -3.00
CA VAL A 103 10.91 -1.85 -2.67
C VAL A 103 11.44 -2.08 -1.27
N SER A 104 10.55 -2.10 -0.26
CA SER A 104 10.92 -2.38 1.13
C SER A 104 11.59 -3.76 1.27
N SER A 105 11.07 -4.79 0.59
CA SER A 105 11.59 -6.15 0.68
C SER A 105 13.03 -6.27 0.17
N VAL A 106 13.35 -5.60 -0.93
CA VAL A 106 14.69 -5.60 -1.52
C VAL A 106 15.64 -4.79 -0.66
N ASN A 107 15.24 -3.59 -0.24
CA ASN A 107 16.09 -2.70 0.55
C ASN A 107 16.40 -3.26 1.95
N HIS A 108 15.45 -3.98 2.56
CA HIS A 108 15.60 -4.54 3.91
C HIS A 108 15.93 -6.05 3.94
N GLY A 109 15.89 -6.73 2.79
CA GLY A 109 16.24 -8.15 2.66
C GLY A 109 15.23 -9.10 3.30
N PHE A 110 13.94 -8.78 3.26
CA PHE A 110 12.86 -9.68 3.72
C PHE A 110 12.08 -10.27 2.54
N ASP A 111 11.30 -11.31 2.80
CA ASP A 111 10.44 -11.95 1.79
C ASP A 111 9.13 -11.17 1.60
N ALA A 112 8.93 -10.60 0.41
CA ALA A 112 7.71 -9.88 0.04
C ALA A 112 6.45 -10.76 0.11
N THR A 113 6.55 -12.06 -0.16
CA THR A 113 5.39 -12.96 -0.08
C THR A 113 4.95 -13.20 1.36
N ALA A 114 5.91 -13.29 2.29
CA ALA A 114 5.62 -13.37 3.73
C ALA A 114 4.92 -12.10 4.24
N TYR A 115 5.21 -10.92 3.66
CA TYR A 115 4.49 -9.70 3.94
C TYR A 115 3.01 -9.84 3.57
N VAL A 116 2.72 -10.29 2.34
CA VAL A 116 1.36 -10.48 1.83
C VAL A 116 0.59 -11.51 2.65
N ASP A 117 1.23 -12.63 3.00
CA ASP A 117 0.63 -13.72 3.78
C ASP A 117 0.19 -13.31 5.18
N ALA A 118 0.86 -12.32 5.78
CA ALA A 118 0.53 -11.80 7.09
C ALA A 118 -0.71 -10.87 7.08
N LEU A 119 -1.15 -10.40 5.90
CA LEU A 119 -2.23 -9.43 5.80
C LEU A 119 -3.62 -10.10 5.91
N PRO A 120 -4.54 -9.52 6.71
CA PRO A 120 -5.91 -9.99 6.75
C PRO A 120 -6.63 -9.64 5.43
N ARG A 121 -6.91 -10.67 4.62
CA ARG A 121 -7.53 -10.57 3.28
C ARG A 121 -8.76 -9.67 3.20
N GLU A 122 -9.61 -9.72 4.22
CA GLU A 122 -10.85 -8.96 4.31
C GLU A 122 -10.65 -7.47 4.59
N ARG A 123 -9.44 -7.09 5.01
CA ARG A 123 -9.07 -5.69 5.28
C ARG A 123 -8.44 -5.00 4.09
N VAL A 124 -7.86 -5.75 3.14
CA VAL A 124 -7.30 -5.19 1.91
C VAL A 124 -8.42 -4.83 0.94
N MET A 125 -8.56 -3.54 0.63
CA MET A 125 -9.66 -3.00 -0.16
C MET A 125 -9.29 -2.66 -1.59
N GLN A 126 -8.04 -2.25 -1.80
CA GLN A 126 -7.53 -1.80 -3.09
C GLN A 126 -6.05 -2.17 -3.16
N ILE A 127 -5.56 -2.37 -4.38
CA ILE A 127 -4.15 -2.60 -4.68
C ILE A 127 -3.63 -1.43 -5.53
N HIS A 128 -2.45 -0.93 -5.21
CA HIS A 128 -1.67 -0.04 -6.06
C HIS A 128 -0.48 -0.78 -6.67
N LEU A 129 -0.14 -0.35 -7.89
CA LEU A 129 0.98 -0.84 -8.68
C LEU A 129 1.71 0.36 -9.25
N ALA A 130 3.03 0.34 -9.19
CA ALA A 130 3.88 1.34 -9.77
C ALA A 130 5.22 0.71 -10.18
N GLY A 131 6.05 1.50 -10.85
CA GLY A 131 7.47 1.21 -11.02
C GLY A 131 8.32 2.07 -10.10
N HIS A 132 9.59 1.69 -9.96
CA HIS A 132 10.58 2.32 -9.11
C HIS A 132 11.91 2.50 -9.87
N GLU A 133 12.77 3.37 -9.36
CA GLU A 133 14.13 3.57 -9.86
C GLU A 133 15.14 2.71 -9.07
N VAL A 134 16.24 2.33 -9.73
CA VAL A 134 17.40 1.73 -9.05
C VAL A 134 18.50 2.78 -8.90
N GLN A 135 18.85 3.13 -7.66
CA GLN A 135 19.90 4.11 -7.37
C GLN A 135 20.92 3.54 -6.38
N ASP A 136 22.19 3.48 -6.77
CA ASP A 136 23.31 3.03 -5.94
C ASP A 136 23.10 1.67 -5.24
N GLY A 137 22.34 0.77 -5.89
CA GLY A 137 22.01 -0.56 -5.36
C GLY A 137 20.78 -0.62 -4.47
N TYR A 138 20.07 0.50 -4.29
CA TYR A 138 18.78 0.58 -3.60
C TYR A 138 17.66 0.81 -4.61
N LEU A 139 16.46 0.35 -4.27
CA LEU A 139 15.24 0.69 -5.00
C LEU A 139 14.62 1.94 -4.38
N ILE A 140 14.26 2.91 -5.21
CA ILE A 140 13.63 4.17 -4.80
C ILE A 140 12.25 4.25 -5.43
N ASP A 141 11.27 4.47 -4.58
CA ASP A 141 9.85 4.50 -4.92
C ASP A 141 9.45 5.82 -5.60
N THR A 142 9.80 5.94 -6.86
CA THR A 142 9.62 7.18 -7.64
C THR A 142 8.28 7.24 -8.40
N HIS A 143 7.60 6.11 -8.56
CA HIS A 143 6.33 5.99 -9.30
C HIS A 143 6.36 6.56 -10.72
N ASP A 144 7.53 6.65 -11.35
CA ASP A 144 7.71 7.26 -12.67
C ASP A 144 8.12 6.24 -13.75
N HIS A 145 8.45 5.01 -13.34
CA HIS A 145 8.82 3.90 -14.22
C HIS A 145 7.64 2.94 -14.48
N PRO A 146 7.65 2.21 -15.61
CA PRO A 146 6.73 1.08 -15.83
C PRO A 146 6.84 0.05 -14.71
N VAL A 147 5.72 -0.61 -14.42
CA VAL A 147 5.68 -1.71 -13.45
C VAL A 147 6.58 -2.85 -13.96
N CYS A 148 7.56 -3.26 -13.16
CA CYS A 148 8.53 -4.30 -13.54
C CYS A 148 7.98 -5.72 -13.32
N ASP A 149 8.66 -6.72 -13.90
CA ASP A 149 8.23 -8.12 -13.89
C ASP A 149 8.14 -8.70 -12.47
N GLU A 150 8.99 -8.27 -11.55
CA GLU A 150 8.99 -8.70 -10.16
C GLU A 150 7.76 -8.17 -9.41
N VAL A 151 7.39 -6.90 -9.64
CA VAL A 151 6.16 -6.32 -9.08
C VAL A 151 4.92 -6.98 -9.70
N TRP A 152 4.93 -7.28 -11.00
CA TRP A 152 3.85 -8.06 -11.63
C TRP A 152 3.71 -9.47 -11.03
N SER A 153 4.83 -10.13 -10.76
CA SER A 153 4.85 -11.46 -10.14
C SER A 153 4.31 -11.42 -8.71
N LEU A 154 4.69 -10.40 -7.93
CA LEU A 154 4.17 -10.18 -6.58
C LEU A 154 2.67 -9.83 -6.62
N TYR A 155 2.21 -9.08 -7.63
CA TYR A 155 0.80 -8.78 -7.83
C TYR A 155 -0.03 -10.03 -8.13
N ASP A 156 0.44 -10.92 -9.01
CA ASP A 156 -0.22 -12.22 -9.27
C ASP A 156 -0.34 -13.04 -7.98
N TYR A 157 0.76 -13.16 -7.23
CA TYR A 157 0.77 -13.83 -5.93
C TYR A 157 -0.24 -13.21 -4.95
N THR A 158 -0.25 -11.88 -4.86
CA THR A 158 -1.15 -11.11 -4.00
C THR A 158 -2.62 -11.41 -4.31
N LEU A 159 -2.99 -11.45 -5.59
CA LEU A 159 -4.35 -11.77 -5.99
C LEU A 159 -4.74 -13.23 -5.71
N ARG A 160 -3.81 -14.18 -5.79
CA ARG A 160 -4.07 -15.58 -5.41
C ARG A 160 -4.33 -15.73 -3.91
N CYS A 161 -3.61 -14.98 -3.07
CA CYS A 161 -3.79 -15.00 -1.62
C CYS A 161 -5.04 -14.22 -1.17
N LEU A 162 -5.22 -13.00 -1.69
CA LEU A 162 -6.26 -12.06 -1.21
C LEU A 162 -7.55 -12.10 -2.04
N GLY A 163 -7.54 -12.81 -3.17
CA GLY A 163 -8.58 -12.77 -4.17
C GLY A 163 -8.58 -11.47 -4.99
N PRO A 164 -9.52 -11.32 -5.93
CA PRO A 164 -9.61 -10.14 -6.78
C PRO A 164 -9.87 -8.87 -5.98
N LYS A 165 -9.11 -7.82 -6.26
CA LYS A 165 -9.27 -6.47 -5.67
C LYS A 165 -9.31 -5.41 -6.77
N PRO A 166 -9.98 -4.26 -6.54
CA PRO A 166 -9.75 -3.07 -7.35
C PRO A 166 -8.26 -2.74 -7.39
N THR A 167 -7.72 -2.51 -8.58
CA THR A 167 -6.30 -2.24 -8.80
C THR A 167 -6.13 -0.95 -9.59
N THR A 168 -5.24 -0.09 -9.10
CA THR A 168 -4.82 1.15 -9.77
C THR A 168 -3.34 1.04 -10.12
N ILE A 169 -2.97 1.57 -11.28
CA ILE A 169 -1.57 1.82 -11.62
C ILE A 169 -1.29 3.30 -11.37
N GLU A 170 -0.25 3.60 -10.60
CA GLU A 170 0.19 4.95 -10.29
C GLU A 170 1.30 5.41 -11.25
N ARG A 171 1.27 6.71 -11.55
CA ARG A 171 2.27 7.35 -12.40
C ARG A 171 2.40 8.83 -12.01
N ASP A 172 3.42 9.12 -11.22
CA ASP A 172 3.58 10.44 -10.59
C ASP A 172 4.43 11.39 -11.42
N ASP A 173 5.42 10.86 -12.14
CA ASP A 173 6.25 11.60 -13.09
C ASP A 173 6.47 10.81 -14.38
N HIS A 174 7.18 11.41 -15.35
CA HIS A 174 7.48 10.83 -16.65
C HIS A 174 6.25 10.22 -17.34
N ILE A 175 5.09 10.87 -17.17
CA ILE A 175 3.77 10.35 -17.58
C ILE A 175 3.79 10.02 -19.08
N PRO A 176 3.65 8.74 -19.47
CA PRO A 176 3.70 8.34 -20.87
C PRO A 176 2.38 8.69 -21.58
N PRO A 177 2.30 8.57 -22.92
CA PRO A 177 1.05 8.71 -23.63
C PRO A 177 -0.03 7.79 -23.06
N LEU A 178 -1.28 8.26 -23.03
CA LEU A 178 -2.43 7.53 -22.47
C LEU A 178 -2.51 6.06 -22.94
N GLN A 179 -2.20 5.78 -24.20
CA GLN A 179 -2.23 4.43 -24.73
C GLN A 179 -1.28 3.48 -24.00
N ALA A 180 -0.08 3.94 -23.61
CA ALA A 180 0.86 3.12 -22.86
C ALA A 180 0.32 2.76 -21.47
N LEU A 181 -0.36 3.70 -20.79
CA LEU A 181 -1.03 3.43 -19.51
C LEU A 181 -2.19 2.43 -19.68
N ILE A 182 -2.94 2.52 -20.78
CA ILE A 182 -4.01 1.57 -21.10
C ILE A 182 -3.46 0.16 -21.36
N ASP A 183 -2.34 0.07 -22.07
CA ASP A 183 -1.67 -1.18 -22.38
C ASP A 183 -1.12 -1.84 -21.10
N GLU A 184 -0.50 -1.06 -20.21
CA GLU A 184 -0.02 -1.50 -18.89
C GLU A 184 -1.18 -1.96 -18.00
N LEU A 185 -2.30 -1.22 -17.99
CA LEU A 185 -3.55 -1.64 -17.34
C LEU A 185 -4.10 -2.94 -17.94
N GLY A 186 -3.86 -3.19 -19.23
CA GLY A 186 -4.17 -4.45 -19.89
C GLY A 186 -3.40 -5.64 -19.30
N ILE A 187 -2.18 -5.44 -18.82
CA ILE A 187 -1.38 -6.46 -18.11
C ILE A 187 -2.06 -6.79 -16.77
N ALA A 188 -2.36 -5.77 -15.95
CA ALA A 188 -3.02 -5.94 -14.67
C ALA A 188 -4.36 -6.69 -14.78
N ARG A 189 -5.16 -6.37 -15.81
CA ARG A 189 -6.43 -7.05 -16.10
C ARG A 189 -6.25 -8.53 -16.46
N ARG A 190 -5.22 -8.86 -17.26
CA ARG A 190 -4.94 -10.26 -17.62
C ARG A 190 -4.55 -11.08 -16.40
N ILE A 191 -3.66 -10.55 -15.56
CA ILE A 191 -3.24 -11.22 -14.32
C ILE A 191 -4.45 -11.42 -13.39
N ALA A 192 -5.27 -10.37 -13.18
CA ALA A 192 -6.47 -10.46 -12.36
C ALA A 192 -7.47 -11.51 -12.86
N ALA A 193 -7.66 -11.62 -14.18
CA ALA A 193 -8.54 -12.63 -14.77
C ALA A 193 -7.99 -14.05 -14.56
N GLN A 194 -6.67 -14.24 -14.66
CA GLN A 194 -6.02 -15.54 -14.45
C GLN A 194 -6.08 -15.97 -12.98
N ALA A 195 -5.82 -15.08 -12.03
CA ALA A 195 -5.93 -15.35 -10.60
C ALA A 195 -7.37 -15.67 -10.15
N SER A 196 -8.37 -15.19 -10.90
CA SER A 196 -9.79 -15.46 -10.65
C SER A 196 -10.30 -16.76 -11.27
N ALA A 197 -9.52 -17.38 -12.17
CA ALA A 197 -9.94 -18.62 -12.81
C ALA A 197 -9.97 -19.75 -11.77
N PRO A 198 -10.98 -20.65 -11.80
CA PRO A 198 -10.94 -21.85 -10.98
C PRO A 198 -9.64 -22.60 -11.28
N LEU A 199 -8.93 -23.03 -10.25
CA LEU A 199 -7.85 -24.00 -10.40
C LEU A 199 -8.44 -25.22 -11.12
N GLU A 200 -8.08 -25.44 -12.39
CA GLU A 200 -8.34 -26.72 -13.03
C GLU A 200 -7.58 -27.75 -12.20
N LEU A 201 -8.33 -28.57 -11.46
CA LEU A 201 -7.80 -29.74 -10.79
C LEU A 201 -7.23 -30.63 -11.88
N ALA A 202 -5.90 -30.63 -12.01
CA ALA A 202 -5.19 -31.62 -12.78
C ALA A 202 -5.58 -33.00 -12.23
N ALA A 203 -6.26 -33.79 -13.06
CA ALA A 203 -6.71 -35.14 -12.77
C ALA A 203 -5.55 -36.13 -12.67
#